data_AF-A0A4P8TJK5-F1
#
_entry.id   AF-A0A4P8TJK5-F1
#
_cell.length_a   1.000
_cell.length_b   1.000
_cell.length_c   1.000
_cell.angle_alpha   90.00
_cell.angle_beta   90.00
_cell.angle_gamma   90.00
#
_symmetry.space_group_name_H-M   'P 1'
#
loop_
_entity.id
_entity.type
_entity.pdbx_description
1 polymer ?
#
loop_
_entity_poly.entity_id
_entity_poly.type
_entity_poly.pdbx_seq_one_letter_code
_entity_poly.pdbx_strand_id
1 'polypeptide(L)'
;MGQVRVFNKGYDPFTGIGEMLHTTSVRHASGMIRRGVAEPVELAIVEDRIVPTVLALTRELSGAWVEGIGQRSIGFSYRAVHERDHWSCAYCGRSVSRTPACDALLATVDHVLPSSRGGESSWLNLVCACKECNNRKADRTPEEAGMALRFDPYDPSRAYRAAGGHMELIIVGTDRIAG
;
A
#
# COMPACT_ATOMS: atom_id res chain seq x y z
N MET A 1 25.02 16.01 -11.07
CA MET A 1 23.72 16.05 -11.77
C MET A 1 22.64 15.95 -10.69
N GLY A 2 21.82 16.99 -10.48
CA GLY A 2 20.87 17.02 -9.38
C GLY A 2 19.86 15.86 -9.47
N GLN A 3 19.66 15.16 -8.35
CA GLN A 3 18.62 14.14 -8.23
C GLN A 3 17.35 14.79 -7.68
N VAL A 4 16.21 14.48 -8.30
CA VAL A 4 14.87 14.94 -7.93
C VAL A 4 14.15 13.78 -7.25
N ARG A 5 13.57 14.02 -6.07
CA ARG A 5 12.79 13.00 -5.35
C ARG A 5 11.36 12.99 -5.86
N VAL A 6 10.80 11.81 -6.11
CA VAL A 6 9.44 11.65 -6.62
C VAL A 6 8.61 10.91 -5.58
N PHE A 7 7.47 11.49 -5.20
CA PHE A 7 6.54 10.95 -4.22
C PHE A 7 5.19 10.61 -4.84
N ASN A 8 4.41 9.79 -4.15
CA ASN A 8 3.02 9.52 -4.51
C ASN A 8 2.14 10.79 -4.43
N LYS A 9 0.93 10.69 -4.99
CA LYS A 9 -0.09 11.72 -4.81
C LYS A 9 -0.43 11.85 -3.32
N GLY A 10 -0.55 13.08 -2.83
CA GLY A 10 -0.83 13.36 -1.42
C GLY A 10 0.41 13.56 -0.54
N TYR A 11 1.61 13.68 -1.13
CA TYR A 11 2.80 14.07 -0.39
C TYR A 11 2.70 15.50 0.15
N ASP A 12 2.92 15.66 1.45
CA ASP A 12 2.96 16.93 2.16
C ASP A 12 4.41 17.22 2.62
N PRO A 13 5.06 18.27 2.09
CA PRO A 13 6.44 18.62 2.43
C PRO A 13 6.60 19.19 3.85
N PHE A 14 5.54 19.74 4.45
CA PHE A 14 5.60 20.34 5.78
C PHE A 14 5.54 19.28 6.88
N THR A 15 4.73 18.25 6.68
CA THR A 15 4.58 17.14 7.63
C THR A 15 5.48 15.95 7.29
N GLY A 16 5.98 15.87 6.06
CA GLY A 16 6.75 14.75 5.54
C GLY A 16 5.89 13.51 5.21
N ILE A 17 4.57 13.64 5.26
CA ILE A 17 3.63 12.56 4.96
C ILE A 17 3.64 12.28 3.46
N GLY A 18 3.87 11.03 3.06
CA GLY A 18 3.86 10.56 1.67
C GLY A 18 4.97 9.53 1.42
N GLU A 19 4.82 8.73 0.37
CA GLU A 19 5.78 7.67 0.02
C GLU A 19 6.77 8.18 -1.01
N MET A 20 8.07 8.14 -0.69
CA MET A 20 9.13 8.36 -1.67
C MET A 20 9.18 7.14 -2.59
N LEU A 21 8.78 7.33 -3.85
CA LEU A 21 8.72 6.26 -4.84
C LEU A 21 10.11 5.97 -5.41
N HIS A 22 10.80 7.00 -5.88
CA HIS A 22 12.14 6.91 -6.46
C HIS A 22 12.80 8.29 -6.60
N THR A 23 14.05 8.28 -7.04
CA THR A 23 14.77 9.49 -7.48
C THR A 23 14.96 9.50 -8.99
N THR A 24 14.90 10.67 -9.62
CA THR A 24 15.09 10.82 -11.06
C THR A 24 15.99 12.02 -11.41
N SER A 25 16.34 12.18 -12.68
CA SER A 25 17.13 13.34 -13.14
C SER A 25 16.24 14.58 -13.33
N VAL A 26 16.82 15.79 -13.20
CA VAL A 26 16.12 17.06 -13.50
C VAL A 26 15.48 17.04 -14.90
N ARG A 27 16.18 16.48 -15.91
CA ARG A 27 15.65 16.36 -17.28
C ARG A 27 14.37 15.52 -17.32
N HIS A 28 14.37 14.38 -16.65
CA HIS A 28 13.20 13.49 -16.62
C HIS A 28 12.05 14.12 -15.82
N ALA A 29 12.36 14.72 -14.67
CA ALA A 29 11.42 15.46 -13.82
C ALA A 29 10.66 16.55 -14.60
N SER A 30 11.38 17.38 -15.35
CA SER A 30 10.77 18.39 -16.23
C SER A 30 9.86 17.78 -17.29
N GLY A 31 10.19 16.59 -17.80
CA GLY A 31 9.34 15.84 -18.72
C GLY A 31 8.04 15.36 -18.06
N MET A 32 8.08 14.92 -16.81
CA MET A 32 6.90 14.51 -16.05
C MET A 32 5.95 15.68 -15.80
N ILE A 33 6.48 16.84 -15.43
CA ILE A 33 5.71 18.08 -15.22
C ILE A 33 4.99 18.49 -16.50
N ARG A 34 5.71 18.59 -17.63
CA ARG A 34 5.11 18.99 -18.92
C ARG A 34 4.01 18.05 -19.40
N ARG A 35 4.11 16.76 -19.09
CA ARG A 35 3.10 15.74 -19.42
C ARG A 35 1.96 15.65 -18.41
N GLY A 36 1.98 16.47 -17.35
CA GLY A 36 0.99 16.43 -16.27
C GLY A 36 0.99 15.11 -15.49
N VAL A 37 2.13 14.41 -15.42
CA VAL A 37 2.30 13.17 -14.66
C VAL A 37 2.63 13.46 -13.18
N ALA A 38 3.32 14.57 -12.93
CA ALA A 38 3.74 14.98 -11.60
C ALA A 38 3.73 16.51 -11.49
N GLU A 39 3.52 17.04 -10.30
CA GLU A 39 3.58 18.45 -9.96
C GLU A 39 4.80 18.75 -9.08
N PRO A 40 5.42 19.93 -9.22
CA PRO A 40 6.53 20.33 -8.36
C PRO A 40 6.04 20.73 -6.97
N VAL A 41 6.63 20.12 -5.95
CA VAL A 41 6.34 20.40 -4.54
C VAL A 41 7.43 21.27 -3.92
N GLU A 42 8.69 21.00 -4.28
CA GLU A 42 9.83 21.84 -3.90
C GLU A 42 10.62 22.26 -5.14
N LEU A 43 11.05 23.52 -5.12
CA LEU A 43 11.87 24.15 -6.16
C LEU A 43 13.13 24.73 -5.51
N ALA A 44 14.25 24.64 -6.21
CA ALA A 44 15.49 25.30 -5.84
C ALA A 44 15.98 26.17 -6.99
N ILE A 45 16.74 27.22 -6.67
CA ILE A 45 17.46 28.01 -7.65
C ILE A 45 18.91 27.50 -7.68
N VAL A 46 19.32 26.98 -8.83
CA VAL A 46 20.69 26.51 -9.08
C VAL A 46 21.20 27.21 -10.32
N GLU A 47 22.29 27.97 -10.21
CA GLU A 47 22.91 28.70 -11.33
C GLU A 47 21.87 29.53 -12.11
N ASP A 48 21.08 30.34 -11.40
CA ASP A 48 19.99 31.18 -11.92
C ASP A 48 18.86 30.42 -12.66
N ARG A 49 18.78 29.10 -12.48
CA ARG A 49 17.70 28.25 -13.01
C ARG A 49 16.85 27.69 -11.90
N ILE A 50 15.53 27.79 -12.05
CA ILE A 50 14.56 27.13 -11.18
C ILE A 50 14.51 25.65 -11.57
N VAL A 51 14.84 24.77 -10.64
CA VAL A 51 14.84 23.32 -10.83
C VAL A 51 13.96 22.65 -9.77
N PRO A 52 13.19 21.61 -10.14
CA PRO A 52 12.46 20.83 -9.15
C PRO A 52 13.43 19.98 -8.33
N THR A 53 13.25 19.96 -7.02
CA THR A 53 13.95 19.06 -6.09
C THR A 53 13.03 17.97 -5.56
N VAL A 54 11.71 18.24 -5.51
CA VAL A 54 10.68 17.28 -5.13
C VAL A 54 9.46 17.40 -6.03
N LEU A 55 8.94 16.24 -6.46
CA LEU A 55 7.70 16.12 -7.22
C LEU A 55 6.71 15.20 -6.49
N ALA A 56 5.42 15.47 -6.63
CA ALA A 56 4.32 14.55 -6.30
C ALA A 56 3.57 14.13 -7.57
N LEU A 57 3.11 12.89 -7.67
CA LEU A 57 2.32 12.44 -8.82
C LEU A 57 0.93 13.12 -8.84
N THR A 58 0.44 13.49 -10.03
CA THR A 58 -0.87 14.16 -10.18
C THR A 58 -2.05 13.20 -10.10
N ARG A 59 -1.79 11.92 -10.34
CA ARG A 59 -2.76 10.84 -10.27
C ARG A 59 -2.27 9.80 -9.29
N GLU A 60 -3.22 9.14 -8.63
CA GLU A 60 -2.92 7.94 -7.89
C GLU A 60 -2.33 6.92 -8.85
N LEU A 61 -1.20 6.34 -8.46
CA LEU A 61 -0.88 5.02 -8.98
C LEU A 61 -1.98 4.12 -8.44
N SER A 62 -2.56 3.26 -9.28
CA SER A 62 -3.52 2.26 -8.82
C SER A 62 -2.84 1.41 -7.74
N GLY A 63 -3.17 1.75 -6.49
CA GLY A 63 -2.30 1.54 -5.35
C GLY A 63 -2.37 2.73 -4.39
N ALA A 64 -3.52 2.84 -3.72
CA ALA A 64 -3.69 3.41 -2.38
C ALA A 64 -3.84 4.94 -2.20
N TRP A 65 -5.08 5.46 -2.10
CA TRP A 65 -5.58 6.38 -1.03
C TRP A 65 -7.13 6.44 -1.00
N VAL A 66 -7.71 6.59 0.20
CA VAL A 66 -9.09 7.06 0.43
C VAL A 66 -9.01 8.20 1.46
N GLU A 67 -9.70 9.30 1.20
CA GLU A 67 -9.69 10.54 1.99
C GLU A 67 -10.33 10.40 3.39
N GLY A 68 -9.88 11.26 4.34
CA GLY A 68 -10.76 11.77 5.39
C GLY A 68 -10.16 11.99 6.79
N ILE A 69 -10.08 13.26 7.19
CA ILE A 69 -10.25 13.80 8.56
C ILE A 69 -9.23 13.37 9.64
N GLY A 70 -8.11 14.11 9.72
CA GLY A 70 -7.46 14.45 10.99
C GLY A 70 -6.90 13.31 11.86
N GLN A 71 -6.50 12.19 11.27
CA GLN A 71 -5.94 11.05 12.01
C GLN A 71 -4.53 10.77 11.51
N ARG A 72 -3.59 10.56 12.44
CA ARG A 72 -2.25 10.04 12.14
C ARG A 72 -2.40 8.70 11.41
N SER A 73 -2.40 8.73 10.09
CA SER A 73 -2.52 7.54 9.27
C SER A 73 -1.15 6.87 9.18
N ILE A 74 -1.10 5.60 9.57
CA ILE A 74 -0.03 4.72 9.09
C ILE A 74 -0.17 4.73 7.57
N GLY A 75 0.82 5.30 6.88
CA GLY A 75 0.76 5.52 5.43
C GLY A 75 0.41 4.22 4.72
N PHE A 76 -0.61 4.26 3.88
CA PHE A 76 -1.10 3.08 3.17
C PHE A 76 -0.22 2.84 1.93
N SER A 77 0.43 1.68 1.88
CA SER A 77 1.22 1.20 0.73
C SER A 77 1.16 -0.32 0.67
N TYR A 78 1.46 -0.92 -0.49
CA TYR A 78 1.56 -2.39 -0.59
C TYR A 78 2.62 -2.96 0.35
N ARG A 79 3.70 -2.21 0.58
CA ARG A 79 4.68 -2.56 1.62
C ARG A 79 4.04 -2.58 3.00
N ALA A 80 3.22 -1.59 3.34
CA ALA A 80 2.55 -1.51 4.63
C ALA A 80 1.52 -2.63 4.81
N VAL A 81 0.87 -3.11 3.74
CA VAL A 81 0.03 -4.33 3.77
C VAL A 81 0.87 -5.56 4.11
N HIS A 82 2.03 -5.74 3.47
CA HIS A 82 2.94 -6.83 3.81
C HIS A 82 3.42 -6.76 5.27
N GLU A 83 3.73 -5.56 5.76
CA GLU A 83 4.18 -5.36 7.15
C GLU A 83 3.04 -5.62 8.15
N ARG A 84 1.82 -5.15 7.87
CA ARG A 84 0.60 -5.45 8.65
C ARG A 84 0.36 -6.95 8.77
N ASP A 85 0.55 -7.67 7.67
CA ASP A 85 0.27 -9.10 7.55
C ASP A 85 1.50 -9.96 7.91
N HIS A 86 2.53 -9.36 8.54
CA HIS A 86 3.75 -10.03 8.97
C HIS A 86 4.41 -10.85 7.86
N TRP A 87 4.40 -10.33 6.62
CA TRP A 87 4.94 -10.98 5.44
C TRP A 87 4.43 -12.41 5.25
N SER A 88 3.17 -12.66 5.62
CA SER A 88 2.53 -13.97 5.55
C SER A 88 1.40 -13.96 4.54
N CYS A 89 1.31 -15.00 3.71
CA CYS A 89 0.23 -15.13 2.72
C CYS A 89 -1.10 -15.38 3.44
N ALA A 90 -2.10 -14.54 3.18
CA ALA A 90 -3.42 -14.63 3.81
C ALA A 90 -4.17 -15.92 3.48
N TYR A 91 -3.83 -16.59 2.38
CA TYR A 91 -4.48 -17.84 1.96
C TYR A 91 -3.78 -19.08 2.51
N CYS A 92 -2.49 -19.25 2.21
CA CYS A 92 -1.75 -20.47 2.57
C CYS A 92 -0.98 -20.37 3.88
N GLY A 93 -0.79 -19.17 4.43
CA GLY A 93 -0.06 -18.92 5.68
C GLY A 93 1.45 -18.99 5.55
N ARG A 94 1.99 -19.29 4.37
CA ARG A 94 3.45 -19.31 4.16
C ARG A 94 4.02 -17.90 4.15
N SER A 95 5.25 -17.77 4.65
CA SER A 95 6.02 -16.54 4.57
C SER A 95 6.36 -16.21 3.11
N VAL A 96 6.26 -14.93 2.77
CA VAL A 96 6.57 -14.38 1.46
C VAL A 96 7.67 -13.34 1.58
N SER A 97 8.41 -13.11 0.49
CA SER A 97 9.40 -12.03 0.44
C SER A 97 9.55 -11.51 -0.98
N ARG A 98 10.27 -10.40 -1.16
CA ARG A 98 10.60 -9.86 -2.48
C ARG A 98 11.67 -10.67 -3.22
N THR A 99 12.44 -11.48 -2.49
CA THR A 99 13.53 -12.32 -3.00
C THR A 99 13.42 -13.72 -2.38
N PRO A 100 12.33 -14.46 -2.67
CA PRO A 100 12.11 -15.78 -2.10
C PRO A 100 13.00 -16.83 -2.77
N ALA A 101 13.10 -18.01 -2.15
CA ALA A 101 13.78 -19.17 -2.75
C ALA A 101 13.08 -19.70 -4.01
N CYS A 102 11.79 -19.42 -4.19
CA CYS A 102 11.03 -19.79 -5.38
C CYS A 102 9.97 -18.74 -5.72
N ASP A 103 9.69 -18.60 -7.02
CA ASP A 103 8.76 -17.59 -7.56
C ASP A 103 7.31 -17.74 -7.03
N ALA A 104 6.90 -18.96 -6.66
CA ALA A 104 5.61 -19.23 -6.03
C ALA A 104 5.40 -18.47 -4.71
N LEU A 105 6.49 -18.16 -3.99
CA LEU A 105 6.51 -17.45 -2.71
C LEU A 105 6.80 -15.95 -2.87
N LEU A 106 6.83 -15.42 -4.09
CA LEU A 106 7.03 -13.98 -4.31
C LEU A 106 5.89 -13.20 -3.66
N ALA A 107 6.27 -12.21 -2.85
CA ALA A 107 5.33 -11.33 -2.16
C ALA A 107 4.55 -10.49 -3.18
N THR A 108 3.22 -10.58 -3.09
CA THR A 108 2.25 -9.80 -3.87
C THR A 108 1.15 -9.29 -2.95
N VAL A 109 0.39 -8.30 -3.40
CA VAL A 109 -0.83 -7.87 -2.72
C VAL A 109 -2.01 -8.29 -3.58
N ASP A 110 -3.04 -8.83 -2.94
CA ASP A 110 -4.29 -9.26 -3.59
C ASP A 110 -5.48 -8.49 -3.03
N HIS A 111 -6.46 -8.23 -3.89
CA HIS A 111 -7.74 -7.63 -3.55
C HIS A 111 -8.75 -8.73 -3.21
N VAL A 112 -9.28 -8.72 -1.98
CA VAL A 112 -10.29 -9.69 -1.52
C VAL A 112 -11.51 -9.67 -2.45
N LEU A 113 -12.13 -8.49 -2.63
CA LEU A 113 -12.99 -8.22 -3.78
C LEU A 113 -12.11 -7.77 -4.95
N PRO A 114 -12.08 -8.48 -6.09
CA PRO A 114 -11.23 -8.12 -7.23
C PRO A 114 -11.45 -6.69 -7.72
N SER A 115 -10.37 -6.01 -8.09
CA SER A 115 -10.42 -4.63 -8.61
C SER A 115 -11.23 -4.53 -9.92
N SER A 116 -11.18 -5.57 -10.77
CA SER A 116 -12.02 -5.68 -11.97
C SER A 116 -13.52 -5.71 -11.68
N ARG A 117 -13.91 -5.99 -10.44
CA ARG A 117 -15.29 -6.04 -9.95
C ARG A 117 -15.61 -4.88 -8.99
N GLY A 118 -14.82 -3.81 -9.02
CA GLY A 118 -15.03 -2.62 -8.20
C GLY A 118 -14.42 -2.68 -6.81
N GLY A 119 -13.55 -3.66 -6.53
CA GLY A 119 -12.80 -3.73 -5.28
C GLY A 119 -11.83 -2.58 -5.11
N GLU A 120 -12.00 -1.82 -4.04
CA GLU A 120 -11.13 -0.68 -3.73
C GLU A 120 -9.75 -1.14 -3.23
N SER A 121 -8.71 -0.37 -3.55
CA SER A 121 -7.42 -0.52 -2.86
C SER A 121 -7.54 0.14 -1.50
N SER A 122 -7.85 -0.63 -0.46
CA SER A 122 -8.00 -0.15 0.92
C SER A 122 -7.46 -1.17 1.92
N TRP A 123 -7.23 -0.75 3.17
CA TRP A 123 -6.82 -1.65 4.25
C TRP A 123 -7.77 -2.83 4.43
N LEU A 124 -9.07 -2.65 4.22
CA LEU A 124 -10.07 -3.69 4.44
C LEU A 124 -10.25 -4.63 3.24
N ASN A 125 -9.67 -4.30 2.09
CA ASN A 125 -9.81 -5.09 0.88
C ASN A 125 -8.48 -5.66 0.36
N LEU A 126 -7.34 -5.21 0.88
CA LEU A 126 -6.03 -5.71 0.48
C LEU A 126 -5.44 -6.66 1.51
N VAL A 127 -4.84 -7.74 1.02
CA VAL A 127 -4.10 -8.71 1.83
C VAL A 127 -2.77 -9.07 1.17
N CYS A 128 -1.80 -9.44 2.01
CA CYS A 128 -0.55 -10.05 1.58
C CYS A 128 -0.82 -11.44 1.02
N ALA A 129 -0.30 -11.74 -0.18
CA ALA A 129 -0.48 -13.03 -0.84
C ALA A 129 0.83 -13.48 -1.52
N CYS A 130 1.07 -14.80 -1.56
CA CYS A 130 2.09 -15.35 -2.43
C CYS A 130 1.59 -15.38 -3.87
N LYS A 131 2.50 -15.24 -4.84
CA LYS A 131 2.18 -15.25 -6.28
C LYS A 131 1.32 -16.45 -6.70
N GLU A 132 1.63 -17.65 -6.18
CA GLU A 132 0.86 -18.86 -6.47
C GLU A 132 -0.62 -18.74 -6.03
N CYS A 133 -0.87 -18.28 -4.80
CA CYS A 133 -2.22 -18.13 -4.29
C CYS A 133 -2.96 -17.00 -5.00
N ASN A 134 -2.30 -15.86 -5.23
CA ASN A 134 -2.87 -14.72 -5.93
C ASN A 134 -3.32 -15.12 -7.35
N ASN A 135 -2.45 -15.80 -8.10
CA ASN A 135 -2.79 -16.34 -9.43
C ASN A 135 -3.92 -17.39 -9.37
N ARG A 136 -3.95 -18.23 -8.33
CA ARG A 136 -5.03 -19.21 -8.14
C ARG A 136 -6.36 -18.52 -7.89
N LYS A 137 -6.40 -17.46 -7.08
CA LYS A 137 -7.64 -16.72 -6.82
C LYS A 137 -8.11 -15.96 -8.07
N ALA A 138 -7.20 -15.25 -8.73
CA ALA A 138 -7.46 -14.44 -9.92
C ALA A 138 -8.60 -13.42 -9.68
N ASP A 139 -9.54 -13.30 -10.61
CA ASP A 139 -10.66 -12.36 -10.61
C ASP A 139 -11.89 -12.84 -9.80
N ARG A 140 -11.67 -13.76 -8.87
CA ARG A 140 -12.69 -14.31 -7.97
C ARG A 140 -12.51 -13.80 -6.55
N THR A 141 -13.58 -13.84 -5.77
CA THR A 141 -13.56 -13.68 -4.31
C THR A 141 -12.95 -14.92 -3.63
N PRO A 142 -12.47 -14.83 -2.38
CA PRO A 142 -12.04 -15.98 -1.59
C PRO A 142 -13.05 -17.13 -1.59
N GLU A 143 -14.34 -16.83 -1.48
CA GLU A 143 -15.43 -17.78 -1.44
C GLU A 143 -15.57 -18.52 -2.78
N GLU A 144 -15.63 -17.78 -3.89
CA GLU A 144 -15.71 -18.33 -5.25
C GLU A 144 -14.46 -19.16 -5.62
N ALA A 145 -13.29 -18.83 -5.05
CA ALA A 145 -12.05 -19.58 -5.27
C ALA A 145 -11.88 -20.79 -4.32
N GLY A 146 -12.73 -20.93 -3.29
CA GLY A 146 -12.54 -21.92 -2.22
C GLY A 146 -11.26 -21.66 -1.41
N MET A 147 -10.91 -20.39 -1.23
CA MET A 147 -9.66 -19.92 -0.65
C MET A 147 -9.91 -19.04 0.58
N ALA A 148 -10.37 -19.63 1.68
CA ALA A 148 -10.61 -18.89 2.92
C ALA A 148 -9.36 -18.11 3.38
N LEU A 149 -9.59 -16.89 3.84
CA LEU A 149 -8.56 -16.09 4.50
C LEU A 149 -8.22 -16.70 5.86
N ARG A 150 -6.94 -16.65 6.22
CA ARG A 150 -6.44 -17.09 7.53
C ARG A 150 -6.51 -16.00 8.58
N PHE A 151 -6.66 -14.75 8.14
CA PHE A 151 -6.86 -13.58 8.98
C PHE A 151 -7.64 -12.54 8.19
N ASP A 152 -8.40 -11.72 8.90
CA ASP A 152 -9.18 -10.67 8.27
C ASP A 152 -8.33 -9.42 8.03
N PRO A 153 -8.47 -8.76 6.86
CA PRO A 153 -7.84 -7.47 6.62
C PRO A 153 -8.40 -6.43 7.58
N TYR A 154 -7.51 -5.67 8.22
CA TYR A 154 -7.88 -4.61 9.16
C TYR A 154 -7.14 -3.31 8.85
N ASP A 155 -7.70 -2.20 9.36
CA ASP A 155 -7.09 -0.88 9.35
C ASP A 155 -6.22 -0.68 10.61
N PRO A 156 -4.88 -0.61 10.47
CA PRO A 156 -3.97 -0.45 11.59
C PRO A 156 -4.23 0.82 12.42
N SER A 157 -4.74 1.90 11.80
CA SER A 157 -5.06 3.15 12.50
C SER A 157 -6.23 2.99 13.49
N ARG A 158 -7.15 2.04 13.21
CA ARG A 158 -8.26 1.70 14.10
C ARG A 158 -7.83 0.73 15.18
N ALA A 159 -6.95 -0.22 14.87
CA ALA A 159 -6.39 -1.15 15.87
C ALA A 159 -5.58 -0.41 16.96
N TYR A 160 -4.80 0.62 16.58
CA TYR A 160 -4.01 1.39 17.52
C TYR A 160 -4.85 2.20 18.53
N ARG A 161 -6.13 2.51 18.23
CA ARG A 161 -7.03 3.16 19.19
C ARG A 161 -7.37 2.29 20.40
N ALA A 162 -7.43 0.96 20.23
CA ALA A 162 -7.69 0.03 21.32
C ALA A 162 -6.45 -0.12 22.22
N ALA A 163 -5.24 0.00 21.67
CA ALA A 163 -3.99 -0.17 22.41
C ALA A 163 -3.62 0.99 23.35
N GLY A 164 -4.34 2.13 23.27
CA GLY A 164 -4.11 3.32 24.10
C GLY A 164 -4.89 3.37 25.42
N GLY A 165 -5.68 2.35 25.75
CA GLY A 165 -6.48 2.31 26.97
C GLY A 165 -6.99 0.91 27.25
N HIS A 166 -6.19 0.14 27.98
CA HIS A 166 -6.49 -1.20 28.49
C HIS A 166 -6.61 -2.33 27.44
N MET A 167 -5.77 -3.34 27.65
CA MET A 167 -5.56 -4.49 26.80
C MET A 167 -6.49 -5.63 27.23
N GLU A 168 -7.49 -5.94 26.41
CA GLU A 168 -7.95 -7.32 26.29
C GLU A 168 -7.71 -7.78 24.85
N LEU A 169 -6.99 -8.89 24.75
CA LEU A 169 -6.77 -9.61 23.51
C LEU A 169 -8.12 -10.23 23.12
N ILE A 170 -8.98 -9.47 22.44
CA ILE A 170 -10.17 -10.07 21.83
C ILE A 170 -9.69 -10.84 20.60
N ILE A 171 -9.27 -12.09 20.84
CA ILE A 171 -9.38 -13.14 19.85
C ILE A 171 -10.87 -13.23 19.57
N VAL A 172 -11.35 -12.61 18.48
CA VAL A 172 -12.68 -12.93 17.96
C VAL A 172 -12.55 -14.30 17.31
N GLY A 173 -12.47 -15.33 18.16
CA GLY A 173 -12.68 -16.70 17.79
C GLY A 173 -14.12 -16.82 17.36
N THR A 174 -14.34 -17.28 16.14
CA THR A 174 -15.65 -17.77 15.73
C THR A 174 -15.89 -19.10 16.43
N ASP A 175 -16.44 -19.04 17.64
CA ASP A 175 -17.04 -20.20 18.28
C ASP A 175 -18.31 -20.60 17.50
N ARG A 176 -18.11 -21.49 16.52
CA ARG A 176 -19.01 -22.63 16.34
C ARG A 176 -18.33 -23.79 17.05
N ILE A 177 -18.90 -24.32 18.15
CA ILE A 177 -19.48 -25.68 18.28
C ILE A 177 -20.36 -25.74 19.56
N ALA A 178 -21.52 -26.39 19.43
CA ALA A 178 -22.29 -27.13 20.44
C ALA A 178 -23.24 -26.36 21.39
N GLY A 179 -24.54 -26.64 21.21
CA GLY A 179 -25.66 -26.27 22.07
C GLY A 179 -26.96 -26.46 21.30
#